data_AF-A0A101S7Y3-F1
#
_entry.id   AF-A0A101S7Y3-F1
#
_cell.length_a   1.000
_cell.length_b   1.000
_cell.length_c   1.000
_cell.angle_alpha   90.00
_cell.angle_beta   90.00
_cell.angle_gamma   90.00
#
_symmetry.space_group_name_H-M   'P 1'
#
loop_
_entity.id
_entity.type
_entity.pdbx_description
1 polymer ?
#
loop_
_entity_poly.entity_id
_entity_poly.type
_entity_poly.pdbx_seq_one_letter_code
_entity_poly.pdbx_strand_id
1 'polypeptide(L)'
;MSTSPVPAARTKARQQSLAATSAATATCSLTSPGNYSYERFSYCVTGVNVLYVLRDSKGAELGRGTLEVSTSASLPAAGTAWSEHVTVTMTSASGEVTALDAKFRASCGTGCRATTTAPWYESGLVLGKTLAGDVKYSSAPAVGSVAEFLTSYKLYVTSPGATPVDPSASWDNPRKIRCDNAVGGTSSAGCVIPSIMPVVAMSAKASDAGGAVAAYAWAQKNLNGAWGKKGSPLTRSTSGVADRTARTCGGFSPEPELVDNDSCGDFPFGEAKEGGAAGSACVKVIPNLGNGEWDTYVLNDARAVDPASPCVQAHVTPDEKQFAAAQLADGFRNQRVIDADQFELTFSLPDTGPHARCLDTTPDGSLPNGAGWILNTTEPVPHVNKTTDPLGRPGARPGRAQACLDKTAPKGTPAQGDIPGWQDAENFRKANSLTNGLARCHLIPNVAGGRGIQVNLVPCWQLGMNTGTPSMRTYETMAQDLIQSDDDSEFGPDDAIFYQVTPVYNDDTSTIPVGVTMNANVERANGTIEQLFSNVYVTNTLKNTGLYNLGN
;
A
#
# COMPACT_ATOMS: atom_id res chain seq x y z
N MET A 1 -31.02 -106.73 -23.91
CA MET A 1 -30.34 -105.59 -24.54
C MET A 1 -31.17 -105.20 -25.75
N SER A 2 -31.71 -103.98 -25.73
CA SER A 2 -32.85 -103.53 -26.54
C SER A 2 -32.41 -102.87 -27.84
N THR A 3 -33.20 -103.08 -28.89
CA THR A 3 -33.05 -102.58 -30.25
C THR A 3 -33.84 -101.27 -30.49
N SER A 4 -33.21 -100.36 -31.26
CA SER A 4 -33.81 -99.32 -32.14
C SER A 4 -34.51 -98.10 -31.50
N PRO A 5 -34.79 -96.97 -32.22
CA PRO A 5 -34.37 -96.53 -33.58
C PRO A 5 -33.86 -95.07 -33.69
N VAL A 6 -33.29 -94.75 -34.87
CA VAL A 6 -33.05 -93.40 -35.41
C VAL A 6 -34.30 -92.90 -36.18
N PRO A 7 -34.66 -91.62 -36.06
CA PRO A 7 -35.31 -90.87 -37.14
C PRO A 7 -34.68 -89.46 -37.29
N ALA A 8 -34.84 -88.64 -38.33
CA ALA A 8 -35.22 -88.71 -39.73
C ALA A 8 -34.81 -87.33 -40.33
N ALA A 9 -34.56 -87.24 -41.64
CA ALA A 9 -34.10 -86.01 -42.31
C ALA A 9 -35.23 -85.16 -42.94
N ARG A 10 -34.87 -83.89 -43.22
CA ARG A 10 -35.51 -82.80 -44.03
C ARG A 10 -36.31 -81.78 -43.20
N THR A 11 -36.08 -80.47 -43.30
CA THR A 11 -35.99 -79.62 -44.51
C THR A 11 -35.03 -78.42 -44.37
N LYS A 12 -34.38 -78.04 -45.48
CA LYS A 12 -33.71 -76.74 -45.66
C LYS A 12 -34.73 -75.60 -45.52
N ALA A 13 -34.46 -74.67 -44.61
CA ALA A 13 -34.99 -73.31 -44.68
C ALA A 13 -33.82 -72.35 -44.94
N ARG A 14 -33.76 -71.91 -46.20
CA ARG A 14 -33.23 -70.65 -46.74
C ARG A 14 -32.31 -69.84 -45.82
N GLN A 15 -31.01 -69.82 -46.15
CA GLN A 15 -30.10 -68.74 -45.78
C GLN A 15 -30.70 -67.40 -46.25
N GLN A 16 -31.23 -66.62 -45.33
CA GLN A 16 -31.21 -65.17 -45.49
C GLN A 16 -29.82 -64.73 -45.05
N SER A 17 -28.96 -64.46 -46.04
CA SER A 17 -27.77 -63.66 -45.78
C SER A 17 -28.25 -62.29 -45.30
N LEU A 18 -28.15 -62.03 -44.01
CA LEU A 18 -27.87 -60.68 -43.56
C LEU A 18 -26.50 -60.36 -44.14
N ALA A 19 -26.50 -59.60 -45.24
CA ALA A 19 -25.30 -58.96 -45.73
C ALA A 19 -24.62 -58.31 -44.52
N ALA A 20 -23.37 -58.70 -44.26
CA ALA A 20 -22.56 -58.01 -43.27
C ALA A 20 -22.46 -56.56 -43.71
N THR A 21 -23.25 -55.68 -43.08
CA THR A 21 -23.14 -54.24 -43.24
C THR A 21 -21.71 -53.91 -42.91
N SER A 22 -20.99 -53.41 -43.91
CA SER A 22 -19.59 -53.07 -43.79
C SER A 22 -19.42 -52.05 -42.66
N ALA A 23 -18.71 -52.44 -41.59
CA ALA A 23 -18.66 -51.67 -40.35
C ALA A 23 -18.11 -50.26 -40.61
N ALA A 24 -18.92 -49.24 -40.31
CA ALA A 24 -18.50 -47.86 -40.30
C ALA A 24 -17.43 -47.64 -39.21
N THR A 25 -16.37 -46.93 -39.55
CA THR A 25 -15.20 -46.64 -38.71
C THR A 25 -15.17 -45.16 -38.32
N ALA A 26 -14.65 -44.81 -37.14
CA ALA A 26 -14.63 -43.42 -36.69
C ALA A 26 -13.31 -42.99 -36.05
N THR A 27 -13.00 -41.69 -36.21
CA THR A 27 -11.81 -41.02 -35.64
C THR A 27 -12.22 -39.80 -34.81
N CYS A 28 -11.50 -39.56 -33.72
CA CYS A 28 -11.68 -38.43 -32.81
C CYS A 28 -10.35 -37.67 -32.69
N SER A 29 -10.33 -36.36 -32.90
CA SER A 29 -9.09 -35.57 -32.89
C SER A 29 -9.29 -34.17 -32.32
N LEU A 30 -8.24 -33.65 -31.67
CA LEU A 30 -8.20 -32.27 -31.20
C LEU A 30 -7.90 -31.32 -32.37
N THR A 31 -8.77 -30.35 -32.61
CA THR A 31 -8.63 -29.37 -33.71
C THR A 31 -8.32 -27.96 -33.23
N SER A 32 -8.64 -27.64 -31.98
CA SER A 32 -8.21 -26.44 -31.27
C SER A 32 -7.89 -26.82 -29.82
N PRO A 33 -6.70 -26.48 -29.30
CA PRO A 33 -6.35 -26.72 -27.90
C PRO A 33 -7.04 -25.76 -26.91
N GLY A 34 -7.81 -24.79 -27.41
CA GLY A 34 -8.53 -23.81 -26.59
C GLY A 34 -7.71 -22.60 -26.17
N ASN A 35 -8.39 -21.64 -25.54
CA ASN A 35 -7.84 -20.45 -24.92
C ASN A 35 -7.73 -20.66 -23.41
N TYR A 36 -6.58 -20.33 -22.85
CA TYR A 36 -6.29 -20.52 -21.44
C TYR A 36 -6.11 -19.19 -20.72
N SER A 37 -6.92 -18.97 -19.68
CA SER A 37 -6.83 -17.83 -18.77
C SER A 37 -6.59 -18.33 -17.35
N TYR A 38 -5.76 -17.64 -16.58
CA TYR A 38 -5.35 -18.10 -15.25
C TYR A 38 -4.90 -16.96 -14.37
N GLU A 39 -5.10 -17.17 -13.08
CA GLU A 39 -4.52 -16.39 -12.00
C GLU A 39 -3.69 -17.33 -11.11
N ARG A 40 -3.16 -16.81 -10.00
CA ARG A 40 -2.35 -17.64 -9.09
C ARG A 40 -3.15 -18.80 -8.49
N PHE A 41 -4.44 -18.59 -8.24
CA PHE A 41 -5.32 -19.55 -7.56
C PHE A 41 -6.51 -19.99 -8.42
N SER A 42 -6.51 -19.74 -9.72
CA SER A 42 -7.61 -20.14 -10.58
C SER A 42 -7.13 -20.37 -12.01
N TYR A 43 -7.84 -21.21 -12.74
CA TYR A 43 -7.63 -21.38 -14.18
C TYR A 43 -8.93 -21.69 -14.89
N CYS A 44 -8.97 -21.33 -16.17
CA CYS A 44 -10.07 -21.60 -17.08
C CYS A 44 -9.53 -21.89 -18.49
N VAL A 45 -10.00 -22.96 -19.09
CA VAL A 45 -9.75 -23.36 -20.47
C VAL A 45 -11.10 -23.29 -21.21
N THR A 46 -11.16 -22.61 -22.34
CA THR A 46 -12.37 -22.51 -23.18
C THR A 46 -12.05 -22.79 -24.64
N GLY A 47 -13.04 -23.14 -25.47
CA GLY A 47 -12.84 -23.27 -26.92
C GLY A 47 -11.94 -24.44 -27.35
N VAL A 48 -11.84 -25.49 -26.53
CA VAL A 48 -11.16 -26.75 -26.89
C VAL A 48 -12.08 -27.50 -27.85
N ASN A 49 -11.71 -27.64 -29.11
CA ASN A 49 -12.57 -28.29 -30.11
C ASN A 49 -12.10 -29.70 -30.43
N VAL A 50 -12.97 -30.68 -30.19
CA VAL A 50 -12.78 -32.09 -30.53
C VAL A 50 -13.67 -32.44 -31.72
N LEU A 51 -13.04 -32.83 -32.82
CA LEU A 51 -13.73 -33.25 -34.05
C LEU A 51 -13.87 -34.76 -34.08
N TYR A 52 -15.12 -35.22 -34.20
CA TYR A 52 -15.47 -36.61 -34.48
C TYR A 52 -15.87 -36.76 -35.95
N VAL A 53 -15.30 -37.76 -36.64
CA VAL A 53 -15.62 -38.08 -38.04
C VAL A 53 -16.05 -39.53 -38.15
N LEU A 54 -17.24 -39.77 -38.71
CA LEU A 54 -17.76 -41.08 -39.05
C LEU A 54 -17.43 -41.39 -40.52
N ARG A 55 -16.91 -42.59 -40.78
CA ARG A 55 -16.51 -43.06 -42.10
C ARG A 55 -17.10 -44.43 -42.40
N ASP A 56 -17.32 -44.75 -43.66
CA ASP A 56 -17.66 -46.11 -44.09
C ASP A 56 -16.45 -47.04 -44.05
N SER A 57 -16.64 -48.31 -44.42
CA SER A 57 -15.55 -49.30 -44.47
C SER A 57 -14.50 -49.04 -45.55
N LYS A 58 -14.78 -48.12 -46.49
CA LYS A 58 -13.87 -47.69 -47.57
C LYS A 58 -13.16 -46.38 -47.23
N GLY A 59 -13.41 -45.81 -46.05
CA GLY A 59 -12.83 -44.56 -45.56
C GLY A 59 -13.55 -43.30 -46.02
N ALA A 60 -14.66 -43.41 -46.75
CA ALA A 60 -15.47 -42.26 -47.16
C ALA A 60 -16.21 -41.68 -45.96
N GLU A 61 -16.24 -40.35 -45.84
CA GLU A 61 -16.90 -39.67 -44.72
C GLU A 61 -18.43 -39.71 -44.85
N LEU A 62 -19.09 -40.19 -43.80
CA LEU A 62 -20.55 -40.27 -43.70
C LEU A 62 -21.15 -39.11 -42.90
N GLY A 63 -20.35 -38.50 -42.02
CA GLY A 63 -20.75 -37.36 -41.22
C GLY A 63 -19.69 -36.96 -40.20
N ARG A 64 -19.89 -35.81 -39.56
CA ARG A 64 -19.00 -35.31 -38.51
C ARG A 64 -19.75 -34.52 -37.46
N GLY A 65 -19.21 -34.49 -36.25
CA GLY A 65 -19.66 -33.62 -35.18
C GLY A 65 -18.49 -32.96 -34.47
N THR A 66 -18.67 -31.73 -33.99
CA THR A 66 -17.67 -31.03 -33.19
C THR A 66 -18.19 -30.83 -31.78
N LEU A 67 -17.35 -31.19 -30.80
CA LEU A 67 -17.59 -30.98 -29.39
C LEU A 67 -16.65 -29.87 -28.89
N GLU A 68 -17.22 -28.84 -28.29
CA GLU A 68 -16.46 -27.81 -27.59
C GLU A 68 -16.39 -28.16 -26.10
N VAL A 69 -15.18 -28.19 -25.54
CA VAL A 69 -14.91 -28.46 -24.13
C VAL A 69 -14.44 -27.18 -23.45
N SER A 70 -14.96 -26.92 -22.24
CA SER A 70 -14.42 -25.91 -21.34
C SER A 70 -14.19 -26.51 -19.95
N THR A 71 -13.13 -26.08 -19.28
CA THR A 71 -12.84 -26.48 -17.90
C THR A 71 -12.44 -25.29 -17.04
N SER A 72 -12.79 -25.30 -15.76
CA SER A 72 -12.38 -24.24 -14.83
C SER A 72 -12.26 -24.75 -13.41
N ALA A 73 -11.28 -24.23 -12.66
CA ALA A 73 -11.11 -24.57 -11.25
C ALA A 73 -10.55 -23.41 -10.42
N SER A 74 -10.84 -23.45 -9.12
CA SER A 74 -10.14 -22.67 -8.10
C SER A 74 -9.22 -23.59 -7.30
N LEU A 75 -7.97 -23.16 -7.15
CA LEU A 75 -6.95 -23.86 -6.38
C LEU A 75 -6.97 -23.39 -4.91
N PRO A 76 -6.85 -24.30 -3.94
CA PRO A 76 -6.90 -23.96 -2.53
C PRO A 76 -5.56 -23.37 -2.06
N ALA A 77 -5.56 -22.13 -1.56
CA ALA A 77 -4.41 -21.60 -0.82
C ALA A 77 -4.10 -22.43 0.44
N ALA A 78 -5.14 -23.03 1.03
CA ALA A 78 -5.06 -24.01 2.11
C ALA A 78 -6.00 -25.20 1.82
N GLY A 79 -5.46 -26.42 1.82
CA GLY A 79 -6.16 -27.65 1.50
C GLY A 79 -5.44 -28.51 0.48
N THR A 80 -5.76 -29.80 0.45
CA THR A 80 -5.09 -30.80 -0.41
C THR A 80 -5.96 -31.30 -1.56
N ALA A 81 -7.15 -30.73 -1.75
CA ALA A 81 -8.11 -31.19 -2.75
C ALA A 81 -8.82 -30.01 -3.41
N TRP A 82 -9.18 -30.18 -4.69
CA TRP A 82 -9.96 -29.20 -5.45
C TRP A 82 -10.87 -29.88 -6.47
N SER A 83 -11.84 -29.11 -6.97
CA SER A 83 -12.81 -29.52 -7.99
C SER A 83 -12.58 -28.71 -9.25
N GLU A 84 -12.62 -29.37 -10.40
CA GLU A 84 -12.61 -28.73 -11.71
C GLU A 84 -13.93 -29.00 -12.40
N HIS A 85 -14.61 -27.92 -12.77
CA HIS A 85 -15.86 -27.98 -13.50
C HIS A 85 -15.57 -28.20 -14.99
N VAL A 86 -16.29 -29.11 -15.61
CA VAL A 86 -16.11 -29.52 -17.01
C VAL A 86 -17.43 -29.41 -17.74
N THR A 87 -17.44 -28.68 -18.86
CA THR A 87 -18.57 -28.63 -19.78
C THR A 87 -18.18 -29.14 -21.16
N VAL A 88 -19.11 -29.84 -21.82
CA VAL A 88 -18.97 -30.25 -23.22
C VAL A 88 -20.26 -29.96 -23.97
N THR A 89 -20.17 -29.24 -25.07
CA THR A 89 -21.31 -28.86 -25.92
C THR A 89 -21.08 -29.36 -27.34
N MET A 90 -22.07 -30.01 -27.95
CA MET A 90 -22.00 -30.30 -29.38
C MET A 90 -22.35 -29.04 -30.18
N THR A 91 -21.36 -28.46 -30.86
CA THR A 91 -21.49 -27.17 -31.55
C THR A 91 -21.76 -27.31 -33.04
N SER A 92 -21.45 -28.48 -33.62
CA SER A 92 -21.82 -28.79 -35.01
C SER A 92 -22.11 -30.28 -35.18
N ALA A 93 -22.99 -30.59 -36.13
CA ALA A 93 -23.42 -31.92 -36.52
C ALA A 93 -23.73 -31.92 -38.03
N SER A 94 -23.36 -32.97 -38.76
CA SER A 94 -23.61 -33.07 -40.20
C SER A 94 -23.60 -34.52 -40.69
N GLY A 95 -24.28 -34.75 -41.82
CA GLY A 95 -24.41 -36.07 -42.41
C GLY A 95 -25.13 -37.05 -41.48
N GLU A 96 -24.60 -38.25 -41.35
CA GLU A 96 -25.16 -39.30 -40.49
C GLU A 96 -24.89 -39.11 -38.99
N VAL A 97 -24.02 -38.15 -38.62
CA VAL A 97 -23.74 -37.84 -37.21
C VAL A 97 -24.79 -36.85 -36.69
N THR A 98 -25.84 -37.39 -36.06
CA THR A 98 -26.95 -36.61 -35.46
C THR A 98 -26.94 -36.60 -33.94
N ALA A 99 -26.25 -37.57 -33.33
CA ALA A 99 -26.03 -37.66 -31.90
C ALA A 99 -24.69 -38.37 -31.62
N LEU A 100 -24.07 -38.04 -30.48
CA LEU A 100 -22.82 -38.65 -30.02
C LEU A 100 -22.96 -39.15 -28.59
N ASP A 101 -22.24 -40.21 -28.26
CA ASP A 101 -22.00 -40.63 -26.89
C ASP A 101 -20.64 -40.09 -26.47
N ALA A 102 -20.57 -39.50 -25.28
CA ALA A 102 -19.37 -38.83 -24.80
C ALA A 102 -19.00 -39.33 -23.40
N LYS A 103 -17.69 -39.45 -23.17
CA LYS A 103 -17.12 -39.71 -21.85
C LYS A 103 -15.86 -38.89 -21.63
N PHE A 104 -15.88 -38.04 -20.62
CA PHE A 104 -14.69 -37.31 -20.20
C PHE A 104 -13.89 -38.09 -19.15
N ARG A 105 -12.57 -38.10 -19.26
CA ARG A 105 -11.65 -38.69 -18.28
C ARG A 105 -10.55 -37.70 -17.91
N ALA A 106 -10.44 -37.40 -16.62
CA ALA A 106 -9.36 -36.63 -16.03
C ALA A 106 -8.31 -37.52 -15.37
N SER A 107 -7.05 -37.10 -15.49
CA SER A 107 -5.89 -37.61 -14.75
C SER A 107 -4.94 -36.45 -14.42
N CYS A 108 -3.85 -36.74 -13.73
CA CYS A 108 -2.78 -35.77 -13.47
C CYS A 108 -1.45 -36.49 -13.28
N GLY A 109 -0.36 -35.72 -13.38
CA GLY A 109 1.00 -36.23 -13.22
C GLY A 109 1.36 -36.64 -11.78
N THR A 110 2.62 -37.08 -11.60
CA THR A 110 3.18 -37.50 -10.31
C THR A 110 3.00 -36.44 -9.23
N GLY A 111 2.61 -36.86 -8.02
CA GLY A 111 2.32 -35.95 -6.91
C GLY A 111 0.87 -35.47 -6.86
N CYS A 112 0.05 -35.82 -7.85
CA CYS A 112 -1.39 -35.60 -7.86
C CYS A 112 -2.15 -36.91 -8.08
N ARG A 113 -3.39 -36.94 -7.57
CA ARG A 113 -4.37 -38.01 -7.81
C ARG A 113 -5.69 -37.40 -8.24
N ALA A 114 -6.21 -37.80 -9.40
CA ALA A 114 -7.60 -37.58 -9.77
C ALA A 114 -8.51 -38.53 -8.96
N THR A 115 -9.29 -37.98 -8.04
CA THR A 115 -10.16 -38.74 -7.11
C THR A 115 -11.55 -38.96 -7.70
N THR A 116 -12.03 -38.04 -8.54
CA THR A 116 -13.19 -38.23 -9.41
C THR A 116 -12.72 -38.04 -10.85
N THR A 117 -12.63 -39.13 -11.60
CA THR A 117 -11.98 -39.14 -12.92
C THR A 117 -12.94 -38.93 -14.09
N ALA A 118 -14.26 -39.05 -13.90
CA ALA A 118 -15.22 -38.62 -14.91
C ALA A 118 -16.37 -37.84 -14.25
N PRO A 119 -16.77 -36.72 -14.85
CA PRO A 119 -17.95 -35.97 -14.44
C PRO A 119 -19.24 -36.64 -14.93
N TRP A 120 -19.17 -37.34 -16.07
CA TRP A 120 -20.32 -37.97 -16.72
C TRP A 120 -19.90 -39.08 -17.70
N TYR A 121 -20.86 -39.94 -18.03
CA TYR A 121 -20.82 -40.84 -19.18
C TYR A 121 -22.22 -40.89 -19.76
N GLU A 122 -22.46 -40.13 -20.83
CA GLU A 122 -23.81 -39.87 -21.33
C GLU A 122 -23.92 -40.22 -22.80
N SER A 123 -25.07 -40.78 -23.16
CA SER A 123 -25.45 -41.04 -24.53
C SER A 123 -26.39 -39.97 -25.08
N GLY A 124 -26.45 -39.85 -26.41
CA GLY A 124 -27.39 -38.94 -27.05
C GLY A 124 -27.09 -37.45 -26.81
N LEU A 125 -25.83 -37.05 -26.92
CA LEU A 125 -25.43 -35.66 -27.05
C LEU A 125 -25.78 -35.17 -28.45
N VAL A 126 -26.82 -34.35 -28.56
CA VAL A 126 -27.32 -33.75 -29.81
C VAL A 126 -26.84 -32.31 -29.96
N LEU A 127 -26.94 -31.75 -31.17
CA LEU A 127 -26.55 -30.37 -31.46
C LEU A 127 -27.16 -29.38 -30.46
N GLY A 128 -26.31 -28.54 -29.84
CA GLY A 128 -26.68 -27.53 -28.86
C GLY A 128 -26.86 -28.03 -27.43
N LYS A 129 -26.86 -29.35 -27.18
CA LYS A 129 -26.92 -29.90 -25.82
C LYS A 129 -25.56 -29.79 -25.14
N THR A 130 -25.59 -29.46 -23.85
CA THR A 130 -24.40 -29.35 -22.98
C THR A 130 -24.44 -30.41 -21.89
N LEU A 131 -23.32 -31.09 -21.68
CA LEU A 131 -23.04 -31.89 -20.50
C LEU A 131 -22.20 -31.07 -19.53
N ALA A 132 -22.50 -31.14 -18.24
CA ALA A 132 -21.77 -30.42 -17.21
C ALA A 132 -21.58 -31.32 -15.98
N GLY A 133 -20.44 -31.20 -15.32
CA GLY A 133 -20.16 -31.89 -14.07
C GLY A 133 -18.73 -31.69 -13.63
N ASP A 134 -18.37 -32.26 -12.49
CA ASP A 134 -17.08 -32.00 -11.86
C ASP A 134 -16.16 -33.22 -11.87
N VAL A 135 -14.88 -32.97 -12.10
CA VAL A 135 -13.79 -33.88 -11.74
C VAL A 135 -13.09 -33.35 -10.49
N LYS A 136 -12.47 -34.25 -9.73
CA LYS A 136 -11.84 -33.90 -8.45
C LYS A 136 -10.42 -34.39 -8.43
N TYR A 137 -9.56 -33.59 -7.81
CA TYR A 137 -8.15 -33.86 -7.66
C TYR A 137 -7.73 -33.73 -6.20
N SER A 138 -6.63 -34.39 -5.86
CA SER A 138 -5.95 -34.22 -4.58
C SER A 138 -4.44 -34.28 -4.75
N SER A 139 -3.72 -33.46 -4.00
CA SER A 139 -2.27 -33.49 -3.85
C SER A 139 -1.91 -33.20 -2.40
N ALA A 140 -1.18 -34.11 -1.76
CA ALA A 140 -0.82 -34.03 -0.35
C ALA A 140 0.70 -34.18 -0.20
N PRO A 141 1.49 -33.18 -0.63
CA PRO A 141 2.94 -33.19 -0.44
C PRO A 141 3.29 -33.23 1.05
N ALA A 142 4.39 -33.92 1.38
CA ALA A 142 4.93 -33.95 2.74
C ALA A 142 5.35 -32.55 3.19
N VAL A 143 5.41 -32.33 4.51
CA VAL A 143 5.91 -31.06 5.10
C VAL A 143 7.29 -30.73 4.52
N GLY A 144 7.48 -29.48 4.11
CA GLY A 144 8.71 -28.99 3.46
C GLY A 144 8.86 -29.39 1.99
N SER A 145 7.90 -30.10 1.39
CA SER A 145 8.00 -30.62 0.02
C SER A 145 7.09 -29.89 -0.96
N VAL A 146 7.44 -30.02 -2.24
CA VAL A 146 6.75 -29.44 -3.39
C VAL A 146 6.41 -30.56 -4.39
N ALA A 147 5.22 -30.52 -4.97
CA ALA A 147 4.78 -31.35 -6.08
C ALA A 147 4.31 -30.45 -7.23
N GLU A 148 4.87 -30.64 -8.42
CA GLU A 148 4.46 -29.94 -9.64
C GLU A 148 3.98 -30.94 -10.69
N PHE A 149 2.82 -30.68 -11.27
CA PHE A 149 2.20 -31.58 -12.25
C PHE A 149 1.28 -30.82 -13.20
N LEU A 150 0.95 -31.45 -14.33
CA LEU A 150 -0.15 -31.04 -15.20
C LEU A 150 -1.38 -31.90 -14.88
N THR A 151 -2.57 -31.32 -15.06
CA THR A 151 -3.79 -32.11 -15.25
C THR A 151 -3.89 -32.52 -16.72
N SER A 152 -4.40 -33.71 -16.95
CA SER A 152 -4.48 -34.34 -18.28
C SER A 152 -5.90 -34.82 -18.50
N TYR A 153 -6.33 -34.78 -19.75
CA TYR A 153 -7.72 -35.01 -20.14
C TYR A 153 -7.80 -35.94 -21.34
N LYS A 154 -8.86 -36.73 -21.38
CA LYS A 154 -9.22 -37.59 -22.49
C LYS A 154 -10.74 -37.54 -22.71
N LEU A 155 -11.17 -37.15 -23.90
CA LEU A 155 -12.58 -37.18 -24.30
C LEU A 155 -12.80 -38.35 -25.26
N TYR A 156 -13.50 -39.37 -24.79
CA TYR A 156 -13.94 -40.49 -25.61
C TYR A 156 -15.29 -40.16 -26.27
N VAL A 157 -15.40 -40.36 -27.57
CA VAL A 157 -16.55 -40.00 -28.40
C VAL A 157 -16.88 -41.16 -29.35
N THR A 158 -18.14 -41.58 -29.37
CA THR A 158 -18.67 -42.55 -30.33
C THR A 158 -20.00 -42.12 -30.90
N SER A 159 -20.33 -42.60 -32.09
CA SER A 159 -21.68 -42.53 -32.64
C SER A 159 -22.41 -43.85 -32.34
N PRO A 160 -23.69 -43.84 -31.93
CA PRO A 160 -24.48 -45.06 -31.78
C PRO A 160 -24.42 -45.93 -33.04
N GLY A 161 -24.13 -47.22 -32.88
CA GLY A 161 -24.05 -48.19 -33.98
C GLY A 161 -22.76 -48.18 -34.80
N ALA A 162 -21.81 -47.28 -34.55
CA ALA A 162 -20.52 -47.24 -35.23
C ALA A 162 -19.44 -48.08 -34.52
N THR A 163 -18.46 -48.60 -35.26
CA THR A 163 -17.28 -49.27 -34.68
C THR A 163 -16.16 -48.24 -34.47
N PRO A 164 -15.71 -48.00 -33.22
CA PRO A 164 -14.65 -47.02 -32.94
C PRO A 164 -13.26 -47.51 -33.39
N VAL A 165 -12.49 -46.66 -34.07
CA VAL A 165 -11.09 -46.94 -34.45
C VAL A 165 -10.11 -46.08 -33.65
N ASP A 166 -10.41 -44.79 -33.48
CA ASP A 166 -9.70 -43.93 -32.53
C ASP A 166 -10.72 -43.03 -31.82
N PRO A 167 -11.38 -43.55 -30.77
CA PRO A 167 -12.52 -42.88 -30.20
C PRO A 167 -12.12 -41.74 -29.26
N SER A 168 -10.86 -41.34 -29.14
CA SER A 168 -10.47 -40.39 -28.09
C SER A 168 -9.52 -39.29 -28.51
N ALA A 169 -9.85 -38.05 -28.13
CA ALA A 169 -8.91 -36.94 -28.12
C ALA A 169 -8.30 -36.79 -26.72
N SER A 170 -7.00 -36.52 -26.63
CA SER A 170 -6.29 -36.29 -25.36
C SER A 170 -5.54 -34.96 -25.39
N TRP A 171 -5.46 -34.26 -24.27
CA TRP A 171 -4.69 -33.03 -24.10
C TRP A 171 -4.34 -32.79 -22.64
N ASP A 172 -3.39 -31.90 -22.38
CA ASP A 172 -3.02 -31.47 -21.03
C ASP A 172 -3.46 -30.03 -20.78
N ASN A 173 -3.63 -29.67 -19.52
CA ASN A 173 -3.65 -28.28 -19.11
C ASN A 173 -2.29 -27.64 -19.44
N PRO A 174 -2.23 -26.47 -20.10
CA PRO A 174 -0.96 -25.88 -20.52
C PRO A 174 -0.11 -25.31 -19.37
N ARG A 175 -0.66 -25.20 -18.15
CA ARG A 175 0.11 -24.73 -16.97
C ARG A 175 0.24 -25.80 -15.91
N LYS A 176 1.42 -25.83 -15.31
CA LYS A 176 1.69 -26.61 -14.10
C LYS A 176 0.90 -26.07 -12.92
N ILE A 177 0.39 -26.97 -12.12
CA ILE A 177 -0.07 -26.70 -10.77
C ILE A 177 1.06 -27.12 -9.84
N ARG A 178 1.42 -26.24 -8.91
CA ARG A 178 2.31 -26.54 -7.79
C ARG A 178 1.44 -26.71 -6.56
N CYS A 179 1.45 -27.89 -5.96
CA CYS A 179 0.99 -28.07 -4.59
C CYS A 179 2.19 -28.24 -3.67
N ASP A 180 2.19 -27.57 -2.52
CA ASP A 180 3.31 -27.60 -1.60
C ASP A 180 2.83 -27.62 -0.15
N ASN A 181 3.72 -28.05 0.74
CA ASN A 181 3.59 -27.83 2.19
C ASN A 181 4.89 -27.20 2.71
N ALA A 182 5.43 -26.25 1.95
CA ALA A 182 6.78 -25.71 2.11
C ALA A 182 6.82 -24.23 2.54
N VAL A 183 5.66 -23.61 2.75
CA VAL A 183 5.59 -22.23 3.25
C VAL A 183 6.23 -22.11 4.65
N GLY A 184 6.07 -23.12 5.51
CA GLY A 184 6.60 -23.13 6.88
C GLY A 184 5.62 -22.55 7.91
N GLY A 185 6.08 -22.47 9.16
CA GLY A 185 5.26 -22.02 10.30
C GLY A 185 4.02 -22.90 10.51
N THR A 186 2.86 -22.26 10.71
CA THR A 186 1.56 -22.94 10.86
C THR A 186 0.81 -23.12 9.55
N SER A 187 1.44 -22.84 8.39
CA SER A 187 0.78 -22.98 7.09
C SER A 187 0.51 -24.46 6.77
N SER A 188 -0.70 -24.76 6.31
CA SER A 188 -1.03 -26.08 5.76
C SER A 188 -0.61 -26.20 4.29
N ALA A 189 -0.75 -27.40 3.74
CA ALA A 189 -0.56 -27.64 2.31
C ALA A 189 -1.59 -26.87 1.46
N GLY A 190 -1.24 -26.55 0.22
CA GLY A 190 -2.10 -25.81 -0.71
C GLY A 190 -1.52 -25.81 -2.12
N CYS A 191 -2.23 -25.24 -3.09
CA CYS A 191 -1.90 -25.29 -4.50
C CYS A 191 -1.97 -23.91 -5.18
N VAL A 192 -1.09 -23.67 -6.14
CA VAL A 192 -0.99 -22.45 -6.95
C VAL A 192 -0.60 -22.77 -8.39
N ILE A 193 -0.80 -21.81 -9.30
CA ILE A 193 -0.11 -21.74 -10.58
C ILE A 193 1.23 -21.00 -10.36
N PRO A 194 2.39 -21.69 -10.36
CA PRO A 194 3.66 -21.11 -9.93
C PRO A 194 4.23 -20.09 -10.92
N SER A 195 3.74 -20.05 -12.18
CA SER A 195 4.21 -19.07 -13.17
C SER A 195 3.67 -17.65 -12.95
N ILE A 196 2.71 -17.45 -12.03
CA ILE A 196 2.23 -16.12 -11.63
C ILE A 196 3.02 -15.69 -10.40
N MET A 197 3.77 -14.60 -10.48
CA MET A 197 4.51 -14.09 -9.34
C MET A 197 3.53 -13.70 -8.21
N PRO A 198 3.75 -14.15 -6.96
CA PRO A 198 2.94 -13.76 -5.81
C PRO A 198 3.06 -12.26 -5.51
N VAL A 199 1.95 -11.67 -5.05
CA VAL A 199 1.90 -10.29 -4.56
C VAL A 199 1.57 -10.32 -3.07
N VAL A 200 2.54 -9.97 -2.24
CA VAL A 200 2.40 -9.87 -0.79
C VAL A 200 1.95 -8.47 -0.42
N ALA A 201 0.73 -8.34 0.09
CA ALA A 201 0.19 -7.07 0.52
C ALA A 201 0.51 -6.82 2.01
N MET A 202 0.92 -5.59 2.32
CA MET A 202 1.03 -5.07 3.67
C MET A 202 0.19 -3.80 3.77
N SER A 203 -0.55 -3.65 4.85
CA SER A 203 -1.44 -2.51 5.05
C SER A 203 -1.46 -2.07 6.50
N ALA A 204 -1.57 -0.77 6.73
CA ALA A 204 -1.83 -0.23 8.06
C ALA A 204 -2.89 0.86 7.97
N LYS A 205 -3.72 0.96 9.01
CA LYS A 205 -4.57 2.12 9.28
C LYS A 205 -3.88 3.04 10.27
N ALA A 206 -4.42 4.23 10.47
CA ALA A 206 -3.92 5.17 11.48
C ALA A 206 -3.99 4.59 12.92
N SER A 207 -4.91 3.67 13.20
CA SER A 207 -5.05 3.03 14.51
C SER A 207 -4.10 1.84 14.74
N ASP A 208 -3.41 1.39 13.70
CA ASP A 208 -2.57 0.19 13.76
C ASP A 208 -1.14 0.56 14.17
N ALA A 209 -0.36 -0.41 14.65
CA ALA A 209 1.08 -0.27 14.84
C ALA A 209 1.83 -0.31 13.49
N GLY A 210 1.55 0.68 12.64
CA GLY A 210 1.90 0.71 11.22
C GLY A 210 3.30 1.22 10.87
N GLY A 211 4.07 1.75 11.83
CA GLY A 211 5.31 2.49 11.53
C GLY A 211 6.33 1.72 10.69
N ALA A 212 6.55 0.44 10.98
CA ALA A 212 7.44 -0.39 10.16
C ALA A 212 6.93 -0.55 8.71
N VAL A 213 5.63 -0.75 8.51
CA VAL A 213 5.01 -0.83 7.17
C VAL A 213 5.21 0.48 6.40
N ALA A 214 5.06 1.62 7.08
CA ALA A 214 5.31 2.94 6.51
C ALA A 214 6.76 3.13 6.07
N ALA A 215 7.72 2.77 6.92
CA ALA A 215 9.14 2.85 6.58
C ALA A 215 9.50 1.97 5.36
N TYR A 216 8.89 0.79 5.23
CA TYR A 216 9.10 -0.10 4.09
C TYR A 216 8.50 0.46 2.79
N ALA A 217 7.31 1.05 2.88
CA ALA A 217 6.68 1.75 1.76
C ALA A 217 7.53 2.96 1.31
N TRP A 218 8.03 3.74 2.27
CA TRP A 218 8.95 4.85 2.01
C TRP A 218 10.21 4.37 1.29
N ALA A 219 10.84 3.29 1.77
CA ALA A 219 12.06 2.76 1.17
C ALA A 219 11.82 2.25 -0.28
N GLN A 220 10.69 1.57 -0.52
CA GLN A 220 10.30 1.14 -1.86
C GLN A 220 10.05 2.32 -2.83
N LYS A 221 9.60 3.47 -2.30
CA LYS A 221 9.34 4.68 -3.08
C LYS A 221 10.61 5.50 -3.36
N ASN A 222 11.49 5.63 -2.37
CA ASN A 222 12.58 6.62 -2.39
C ASN A 222 13.97 6.06 -2.71
N LEU A 223 14.20 4.75 -2.56
CA LEU A 223 15.48 4.12 -2.91
C LEU A 223 15.47 3.55 -4.34
N ASN A 224 16.59 3.66 -5.03
CA ASN A 224 16.81 3.17 -6.40
C ASN A 224 16.56 1.67 -6.54
N GLY A 225 16.78 0.90 -5.48
CA GLY A 225 16.49 -0.53 -5.45
C GLY A 225 15.02 -0.84 -5.74
N ALA A 226 14.11 0.06 -5.34
CA ALA A 226 12.66 -0.07 -5.50
C ALA A 226 12.14 -1.48 -5.12
N TRP A 227 12.73 -2.03 -4.05
CA TRP A 227 12.61 -3.44 -3.70
C TRP A 227 11.15 -3.85 -3.46
N GLY A 228 10.78 -5.02 -4.01
CA GLY A 228 9.42 -5.53 -3.97
C GLY A 228 8.51 -5.02 -5.09
N LYS A 229 8.95 -4.15 -5.99
CA LYS A 229 8.19 -3.85 -7.22
C LYS A 229 8.38 -4.94 -8.26
N LYS A 230 7.48 -5.04 -9.24
CA LYS A 230 7.59 -5.96 -10.39
C LYS A 230 8.93 -5.95 -11.11
N GLY A 231 9.59 -4.78 -11.21
CA GLY A 231 10.91 -4.62 -11.84
C GLY A 231 12.08 -5.03 -10.95
N SER A 232 11.87 -5.08 -9.64
CA SER A 232 12.87 -5.40 -8.61
C SER A 232 12.24 -6.26 -7.49
N PRO A 233 11.71 -7.46 -7.81
CA PRO A 233 11.01 -8.28 -6.82
C PRO A 233 11.97 -8.75 -5.73
N LEU A 234 11.43 -9.05 -4.56
CA LEU A 234 12.19 -9.71 -3.50
C LEU A 234 12.19 -11.22 -3.73
N THR A 235 13.22 -11.91 -3.26
CA THR A 235 13.32 -13.37 -3.33
C THR A 235 13.27 -13.95 -1.94
N ARG A 236 12.25 -14.77 -1.64
CA ARG A 236 12.09 -15.38 -0.32
C ARG A 236 13.30 -16.24 0.04
N SER A 237 13.78 -16.09 1.26
CA SER A 237 14.88 -16.87 1.82
C SER A 237 14.59 -17.28 3.25
N THR A 238 14.55 -18.58 3.48
CA THR A 238 14.28 -19.21 4.77
C THR A 238 15.54 -19.53 5.56
N SER A 239 16.70 -19.53 4.91
CA SER A 239 18.02 -19.76 5.53
C SER A 239 18.80 -18.46 5.66
N GLY A 240 19.58 -18.31 6.73
CA GLY A 240 20.40 -17.12 6.97
C GLY A 240 19.63 -15.84 7.30
N VAL A 241 18.34 -15.96 7.69
CA VAL A 241 17.48 -14.80 8.04
C VAL A 241 18.10 -13.99 9.18
N ALA A 242 18.46 -14.66 10.29
CA ALA A 242 19.06 -14.01 11.45
C ALA A 242 20.36 -13.27 11.11
N ASP A 243 21.20 -13.85 10.25
CA ASP A 243 22.47 -13.22 9.83
C ASP A 243 22.23 -11.97 8.97
N ARG A 244 21.25 -12.00 8.06
CA ARG A 244 20.88 -10.84 7.25
C ARG A 244 20.30 -9.72 8.11
N THR A 245 19.34 -10.03 8.98
CA THR A 245 18.79 -9.04 9.92
C THR A 245 19.88 -8.46 10.81
N ALA A 246 20.78 -9.29 11.36
CA ALA A 246 21.88 -8.83 12.21
C ALA A 246 22.88 -7.94 11.44
N ARG A 247 23.11 -8.18 10.15
CA ARG A 247 23.95 -7.32 9.30
C ARG A 247 23.29 -5.98 9.01
N THR A 248 22.01 -5.97 8.63
CA THR A 248 21.28 -4.72 8.35
C THR A 248 21.13 -3.91 9.62
N CYS A 249 20.81 -4.52 10.76
CA CYS A 249 20.70 -3.84 12.05
C CYS A 249 22.04 -3.68 12.79
N GLY A 250 23.16 -4.08 12.17
CA GLY A 250 24.49 -3.91 12.74
C GLY A 250 24.83 -2.42 12.90
N GLY A 251 25.29 -2.03 14.09
CA GLY A 251 25.59 -0.61 14.39
C GLY A 251 24.35 0.27 14.59
N PHE A 252 23.16 -0.33 14.75
CA PHE A 252 21.97 0.40 15.19
C PHE A 252 22.19 0.98 16.59
N SER A 253 21.82 2.25 16.76
CA SER A 253 21.86 2.95 18.05
C SER A 253 20.42 3.35 18.37
N PRO A 254 19.82 2.84 19.46
CA PRO A 254 18.48 3.24 19.86
C PRO A 254 18.40 4.75 20.16
N GLU A 255 17.27 5.36 19.79
CA GLU A 255 16.92 6.76 20.03
C GLU A 255 15.70 6.83 20.97
N PRO A 256 15.86 6.49 22.27
CA PRO A 256 14.75 6.37 23.21
C PRO A 256 14.05 7.70 23.53
N GLU A 257 14.64 8.83 23.15
CA GLU A 257 14.02 10.16 23.24
C GLU A 257 13.04 10.42 22.09
N LEU A 258 13.10 9.63 21.02
CA LEU A 258 12.28 9.79 19.80
C LEU A 258 11.30 8.62 19.60
N VAL A 259 11.70 7.40 19.99
CA VAL A 259 10.89 6.19 19.80
C VAL A 259 10.91 5.35 21.08
N ASP A 260 9.73 5.07 21.63
CA ASP A 260 9.60 4.25 22.83
C ASP A 260 10.07 2.81 22.60
N ASN A 261 10.97 2.32 23.47
CA ASN A 261 11.59 1.00 23.35
C ASN A 261 12.18 0.74 21.94
N ASP A 262 12.84 1.76 21.39
CA ASP A 262 13.33 1.79 20.02
C ASP A 262 14.07 0.52 19.59
N SER A 263 13.68 0.01 18.42
CA SER A 263 14.16 -1.22 17.82
C SER A 263 14.39 -1.04 16.32
N CYS A 264 15.29 -1.85 15.76
CA CYS A 264 15.60 -1.78 14.34
C CYS A 264 14.61 -2.61 13.50
N GLY A 265 13.93 -1.96 12.55
CA GLY A 265 13.25 -2.59 11.42
C GLY A 265 14.12 -2.57 10.16
N ASP A 266 14.49 -3.74 9.63
CA ASP A 266 15.32 -3.89 8.45
C ASP A 266 14.50 -4.00 7.16
N PHE A 267 14.83 -3.20 6.14
CA PHE A 267 14.30 -3.39 4.80
C PHE A 267 15.37 -3.16 3.71
N PRO A 268 15.51 -4.06 2.72
CA PRO A 268 14.81 -5.34 2.57
C PRO A 268 14.99 -6.30 3.74
N PHE A 269 13.93 -7.06 4.03
CA PHE A 269 13.84 -7.94 5.21
C PHE A 269 14.91 -9.03 5.21
N GLY A 270 15.30 -9.50 6.39
CA GLY A 270 16.09 -10.74 6.54
C GLY A 270 15.46 -11.95 5.86
N GLU A 271 14.14 -12.03 5.71
CA GLU A 271 13.42 -13.10 5.00
C GLU A 271 13.51 -13.00 3.46
N ALA A 272 14.23 -12.01 2.93
CA ALA A 272 14.52 -11.85 1.51
C ALA A 272 16.04 -11.93 1.23
N LYS A 273 16.42 -12.43 0.04
CA LYS A 273 17.83 -12.54 -0.37
C LYS A 273 18.50 -11.18 -0.55
N GLU A 274 17.72 -10.17 -0.91
CA GLU A 274 18.13 -8.80 -1.13
C GLU A 274 18.40 -8.05 0.19
N GLY A 275 18.00 -8.62 1.33
CA GLY A 275 18.32 -8.11 2.66
C GLY A 275 19.76 -8.37 3.08
N GLY A 276 20.14 -7.80 4.22
CA GLY A 276 21.44 -8.03 4.84
C GLY A 276 22.56 -7.12 4.33
N ALA A 277 22.27 -5.99 3.71
CA ALA A 277 23.28 -4.95 3.52
C ALA A 277 23.87 -4.50 4.87
N ALA A 278 25.09 -3.96 4.88
CA ALA A 278 25.69 -3.50 6.14
C ALA A 278 24.93 -2.27 6.65
N GLY A 279 24.58 -2.26 7.95
CA GLY A 279 23.82 -1.15 8.55
C GLY A 279 24.41 0.24 8.33
N SER A 280 25.74 0.36 8.26
CA SER A 280 26.43 1.62 7.96
C SER A 280 26.20 2.17 6.55
N ALA A 281 25.64 1.37 5.63
CA ALA A 281 25.24 1.79 4.28
C ALA A 281 23.73 2.08 4.18
N CYS A 282 22.95 1.78 5.23
CA CYS A 282 21.51 1.99 5.23
C CYS A 282 21.15 3.44 5.58
N VAL A 283 20.03 3.92 5.03
CA VAL A 283 19.40 5.16 5.49
C VAL A 283 18.69 4.87 6.82
N LYS A 284 18.90 5.72 7.81
CA LYS A 284 18.17 5.64 9.09
C LYS A 284 16.90 6.47 9.00
N VAL A 285 15.76 5.89 9.36
CA VAL A 285 14.46 6.55 9.25
C VAL A 285 13.62 6.38 10.51
N ILE A 286 12.77 7.35 10.82
CA ILE A 286 11.77 7.29 11.88
C ILE A 286 10.39 7.48 11.22
N PRO A 287 9.53 6.45 11.20
CA PRO A 287 8.15 6.62 10.80
C PRO A 287 7.38 7.42 11.86
N ASN A 288 6.47 8.28 11.42
CA ASN A 288 5.68 9.13 12.29
C ASN A 288 4.25 9.21 11.80
N LEU A 289 3.29 9.02 12.70
CA LEU A 289 1.89 9.20 12.39
C LEU A 289 1.46 10.63 12.73
N GLY A 290 1.25 11.47 11.71
CA GLY A 290 0.76 12.84 11.82
C GLY A 290 -0.55 13.01 11.08
N ASN A 291 -1.54 13.69 11.68
CA ASN A 291 -2.86 13.98 11.07
C ASN A 291 -3.62 12.77 10.47
N GLY A 292 -3.32 11.55 10.94
CA GLY A 292 -3.94 10.33 10.44
C GLY A 292 -3.25 9.69 9.23
N GLU A 293 -2.10 10.21 8.79
CA GLU A 293 -1.22 9.64 7.77
C GLU A 293 0.16 9.29 8.36
N TRP A 294 0.79 8.26 7.79
CA TRP A 294 2.16 7.89 8.12
C TRP A 294 3.16 8.65 7.24
N ASP A 295 3.96 9.52 7.85
CA ASP A 295 5.18 10.07 7.25
C ASP A 295 6.42 9.29 7.72
N THR A 296 7.57 9.51 7.10
CA THR A 296 8.85 8.89 7.47
C THR A 296 9.98 9.91 7.36
N TYR A 297 10.52 10.31 8.51
CA TYR A 297 11.65 11.21 8.61
C TYR A 297 12.96 10.47 8.43
N VAL A 298 13.95 11.13 7.84
CA VAL A 298 15.33 10.65 7.78
C VAL A 298 16.06 11.18 9.01
N LEU A 299 16.57 10.27 9.86
CA LEU A 299 17.22 10.63 11.11
C LEU A 299 18.47 11.50 10.84
N ASN A 300 18.67 12.54 11.66
CA ASN A 300 19.72 13.58 11.56
C ASN A 300 19.56 14.58 10.40
N ASP A 301 18.35 14.79 9.89
CA ASP A 301 18.06 15.90 8.95
C ASP A 301 18.97 15.89 7.71
N ALA A 302 19.45 14.72 7.28
CA ALA A 302 20.21 14.57 6.05
C ALA A 302 19.27 14.85 4.87
N ARG A 303 19.10 16.15 4.54
CA ARG A 303 18.27 16.62 3.40
C ARG A 303 18.70 15.99 2.08
N ALA A 304 19.92 15.45 2.00
CA ALA A 304 20.40 14.61 0.92
C ALA A 304 20.37 13.13 1.34
N VAL A 305 19.23 12.48 1.13
CA VAL A 305 19.16 11.01 1.08
C VAL A 305 19.96 10.56 -0.13
N ASP A 306 20.86 9.58 0.02
CA ASP A 306 21.44 8.88 -1.13
C ASP A 306 20.44 7.83 -1.62
N PRO A 307 19.77 8.02 -2.77
CA PRO A 307 18.83 7.04 -3.28
C PRO A 307 19.52 5.71 -3.65
N ALA A 308 20.85 5.69 -3.79
CA ALA A 308 21.61 4.46 -4.04
C ALA A 308 21.83 3.59 -2.79
N SER A 309 21.44 4.07 -1.59
CA SER A 309 21.49 3.25 -0.38
C SER A 309 20.71 1.94 -0.57
N PRO A 310 21.29 0.78 -0.20
CA PRO A 310 20.69 -0.52 -0.49
C PRO A 310 19.57 -0.93 0.48
N CYS A 311 19.42 -0.21 1.60
CA CYS A 311 18.56 -0.59 2.72
C CYS A 311 18.14 0.61 3.57
N VAL A 312 17.16 0.38 4.43
CA VAL A 312 16.81 1.24 5.56
C VAL A 312 17.00 0.51 6.89
N GLN A 313 17.42 1.27 7.90
CA GLN A 313 17.27 0.95 9.33
C GLN A 313 16.16 1.84 9.88
N ALA A 314 14.96 1.29 10.03
CA ALA A 314 13.83 2.00 10.63
C ALA A 314 13.92 1.92 12.15
N HIS A 315 13.81 3.07 12.81
CA HIS A 315 13.62 3.19 14.26
C HIS A 315 12.14 3.00 14.55
N VAL A 316 11.76 1.86 15.12
CA VAL A 316 10.37 1.45 15.33
C VAL A 316 10.19 0.80 16.69
N THR A 317 9.00 0.89 17.24
CA THR A 317 8.63 0.16 18.45
C THR A 317 8.61 -1.36 18.18
N PRO A 318 8.76 -2.21 19.23
CA PRO A 318 8.66 -3.66 19.06
C PRO A 318 7.31 -4.12 18.51
N ASP A 319 6.23 -3.41 18.87
CA ASP A 319 4.86 -3.71 18.41
C ASP A 319 4.70 -3.43 16.91
N GLU A 320 5.27 -2.34 16.41
CA GLU A 320 5.26 -2.03 14.97
C GLU A 320 6.07 -3.04 14.17
N LYS A 321 7.24 -3.43 14.68
CA LYS A 321 8.06 -4.49 14.07
C LYS A 321 7.29 -5.81 14.02
N GLN A 322 6.66 -6.20 15.13
CA GLN A 322 5.88 -7.43 15.22
C GLN A 322 4.65 -7.40 14.30
N PHE A 323 3.97 -6.26 14.19
CA PHE A 323 2.83 -6.06 13.30
C PHE A 323 3.22 -6.27 11.84
N ALA A 324 4.31 -5.67 11.39
CA ALA A 324 4.78 -5.84 10.02
C ALA A 324 5.27 -7.28 9.74
N ALA A 325 5.95 -7.92 10.70
CA ALA A 325 6.37 -9.31 10.59
C ALA A 325 5.18 -10.27 10.45
N ALA A 326 4.10 -10.03 11.20
CA ALA A 326 2.86 -10.82 11.10
C ALA A 326 2.23 -10.70 9.70
N GLN A 327 2.17 -9.49 9.14
CA GLN A 327 1.64 -9.29 7.79
C GLN A 327 2.49 -9.95 6.70
N LEU A 328 3.83 -9.89 6.82
CA LEU A 328 4.71 -10.59 5.89
C LEU A 328 4.50 -12.10 5.95
N ALA A 329 4.39 -12.67 7.16
CA ALA A 329 4.13 -14.09 7.36
C ALA A 329 2.76 -14.53 6.81
N ASP A 330 1.72 -13.74 7.04
CA ASP A 330 0.38 -13.99 6.49
C ASP A 330 0.36 -13.82 4.97
N GLY A 331 1.08 -12.85 4.43
CA GLY A 331 1.31 -12.69 3.00
C GLY A 331 1.94 -13.93 2.37
N PHE A 332 3.02 -14.46 2.96
CA PHE A 332 3.64 -15.70 2.51
C PHE A 332 2.69 -16.91 2.58
N ARG A 333 1.86 -17.00 3.61
CA ARG A 333 0.81 -18.02 3.74
C ARG A 333 -0.25 -17.90 2.65
N ASN A 334 -0.85 -16.73 2.53
CA ASN A 334 -1.98 -16.46 1.63
C ASN A 334 -1.58 -16.58 0.16
N GLN A 335 -0.34 -16.20 -0.16
CA GLN A 335 0.20 -16.30 -1.51
C GLN A 335 1.02 -17.57 -1.73
N ARG A 336 1.14 -18.46 -0.74
CA ARG A 336 2.01 -19.65 -0.79
C ARG A 336 3.42 -19.36 -1.29
N VAL A 337 4.06 -18.29 -0.81
CA VAL A 337 5.44 -17.96 -1.18
C VAL A 337 6.36 -18.96 -0.47
N ILE A 338 7.17 -19.72 -1.20
CA ILE A 338 8.14 -20.69 -0.64
C ILE A 338 9.58 -20.22 -0.84
N ASP A 339 10.55 -20.92 -0.26
CA ASP A 339 11.96 -20.58 -0.45
C ASP A 339 12.32 -20.43 -1.95
N ALA A 340 13.11 -19.41 -2.28
CA ALA A 340 13.48 -19.01 -3.63
C ALA A 340 12.35 -18.50 -4.55
N ASP A 341 11.08 -18.46 -4.13
CA ASP A 341 10.05 -17.73 -4.87
C ASP A 341 10.40 -16.23 -4.89
N GLN A 342 10.30 -15.61 -6.07
CA GLN A 342 10.23 -14.15 -6.18
C GLN A 342 8.83 -13.67 -5.79
N PHE A 343 8.72 -12.50 -5.17
CA PHE A 343 7.45 -11.89 -4.79
C PHE A 343 7.49 -10.36 -4.92
N GLU A 344 6.33 -9.80 -5.27
CA GLU A 344 6.08 -8.36 -5.16
C GLU A 344 5.58 -8.01 -3.76
N LEU A 345 5.82 -6.78 -3.34
CA LEU A 345 5.25 -6.14 -2.15
C LEU A 345 4.41 -4.95 -2.56
N THR A 346 3.20 -4.89 -2.05
CA THR A 346 2.31 -3.73 -2.20
C THR A 346 1.94 -3.19 -0.83
N PHE A 347 1.90 -1.86 -0.71
CA PHE A 347 1.58 -1.17 0.53
C PHE A 347 0.25 -0.42 0.41
N SER A 348 -0.57 -0.47 1.46
CA SER A 348 -1.75 0.37 1.61
C SER A 348 -1.68 1.06 2.97
N LEU A 349 -1.44 2.37 2.95
CA LEU A 349 -1.36 3.22 4.14
C LEU A 349 -2.49 4.25 4.05
N PRO A 350 -2.87 4.91 5.16
CA PRO A 350 -3.70 6.09 5.08
C PRO A 350 -2.95 7.17 4.29
N ASP A 351 -3.67 7.87 3.44
CA ASP A 351 -3.20 8.99 2.62
C ASP A 351 -4.24 10.09 2.84
N THR A 352 -3.87 11.19 3.50
CA THR A 352 -4.76 12.33 3.73
C THR A 352 -4.77 13.30 2.56
N GLY A 353 -3.98 13.02 1.51
CA GLY A 353 -3.81 13.86 0.33
C GLY A 353 -2.65 14.85 0.46
N PRO A 354 -2.30 15.53 -0.65
CA PRO A 354 -1.24 16.53 -0.65
C PRO A 354 -1.58 17.72 0.26
N HIS A 355 -0.68 18.09 1.17
CA HIS A 355 -0.85 19.22 2.08
C HIS A 355 0.48 19.92 2.42
N ALA A 356 0.38 21.10 3.01
CA ALA A 356 1.52 21.92 3.39
C ALA A 356 2.38 21.27 4.48
N ARG A 357 3.69 21.29 4.30
CA ARG A 357 4.66 20.56 5.14
C ARG A 357 4.58 20.90 6.63
N CYS A 358 4.28 22.15 6.99
CA CYS A 358 4.17 22.56 8.39
C CYS A 358 2.96 21.91 9.09
N LEU A 359 2.05 21.28 8.35
CA LEU A 359 0.95 20.49 8.91
C LEU A 359 1.40 19.05 9.23
N ASP A 360 2.46 18.51 8.59
CA ASP A 360 2.97 17.14 8.79
C ASP A 360 3.33 16.86 10.26
N THR A 361 3.84 17.90 10.94
CA THR A 361 4.27 17.84 12.34
C THR A 361 3.65 18.97 13.14
N THR A 362 3.13 18.63 14.31
CA THR A 362 2.71 19.60 15.32
C THR A 362 3.80 19.65 16.39
N PRO A 363 4.57 20.75 16.53
CA PRO A 363 5.63 20.83 17.54
C PRO A 363 5.08 20.66 18.95
N ASP A 364 5.87 20.02 19.82
CA ASP A 364 5.52 19.86 21.23
C ASP A 364 5.27 21.21 21.92
N GLY A 365 4.21 21.27 22.72
CA GLY A 365 3.79 22.47 23.42
C GLY A 365 3.08 23.52 22.55
N SER A 366 2.83 23.23 21.28
CA SER A 366 2.00 24.09 20.42
C SER A 366 0.50 23.95 20.75
N LEU A 367 -0.28 24.96 20.38
CA LEU A 367 -1.72 25.03 20.54
C LEU A 367 -2.40 24.91 19.16
N PRO A 368 -3.50 24.17 19.02
CA PRO A 368 -4.24 24.06 17.76
C PRO A 368 -4.76 25.41 17.25
N ASN A 369 -4.73 25.60 15.93
CA ASN A 369 -5.19 26.80 15.25
C ASN A 369 -5.71 26.49 13.84
N GLY A 370 -6.99 26.14 13.71
CA GLY A 370 -7.51 25.61 12.45
C GLY A 370 -7.05 24.16 12.26
N ALA A 371 -6.57 23.83 11.07
CA ALA A 371 -5.83 22.60 10.80
C ALA A 371 -4.35 22.71 11.22
N GLY A 372 -3.83 23.93 11.38
CA GLY A 372 -2.47 24.20 11.83
C GLY A 372 -2.33 24.40 13.34
N TRP A 373 -1.24 25.10 13.73
CA TRP A 373 -0.80 25.22 15.13
C TRP A 373 -0.09 26.54 15.41
N ILE A 374 -0.01 26.92 16.69
CA ILE A 374 0.73 28.08 17.20
C ILE A 374 1.65 27.65 18.35
N LEU A 375 2.94 27.98 18.28
CA LEU A 375 3.93 27.76 19.32
C LEU A 375 4.51 29.10 19.80
N ASN A 376 4.35 29.41 21.08
CA ASN A 376 4.99 30.56 21.72
C ASN A 376 5.97 30.07 22.80
N THR A 377 7.20 30.55 22.75
CA THR A 377 8.22 30.27 23.78
C THR A 377 8.39 31.46 24.72
N THR A 378 9.05 31.23 25.85
CA THR A 378 9.38 32.28 26.83
C THR A 378 10.83 32.17 27.29
N GLU A 379 11.38 33.29 27.74
CA GLU A 379 12.72 33.37 28.32
C GLU A 379 12.61 33.94 29.75
N PRO A 380 13.34 33.39 30.74
CA PRO A 380 13.30 33.89 32.11
C PRO A 380 13.94 35.29 32.20
N VAL A 381 13.36 36.16 33.04
CA VAL A 381 13.92 37.48 33.37
C VAL A 381 13.95 37.69 34.89
N PRO A 382 14.99 38.37 35.43
CA PRO A 382 15.09 38.66 36.86
C PRO A 382 13.93 39.52 37.38
N HIS A 383 13.39 40.41 36.54
CA HIS A 383 12.30 41.32 36.89
C HIS A 383 11.40 41.54 35.68
N VAL A 384 10.09 41.29 35.80
CA VAL A 384 9.12 41.57 34.72
C VAL A 384 8.92 43.06 34.46
N ASN A 385 9.33 43.93 35.39
CA ASN A 385 9.49 45.37 35.18
C ASN A 385 10.80 45.79 35.86
N LYS A 386 11.82 46.20 35.09
CA LYS A 386 13.19 46.48 35.59
C LYS A 386 13.45 47.96 35.90
N THR A 387 12.50 48.84 35.58
CA THR A 387 12.62 50.30 35.77
C THR A 387 11.61 50.86 36.79
N THR A 388 10.89 49.99 37.50
CA THR A 388 9.93 50.38 38.54
C THR A 388 10.59 50.41 39.92
N ASP A 389 10.01 51.19 40.84
CA ASP A 389 10.36 51.16 42.27
C ASP A 389 9.10 50.85 43.10
N PRO A 390 9.02 49.69 43.77
CA PRO A 390 10.01 48.60 43.76
C PRO A 390 10.09 47.89 42.40
N LEU A 391 11.21 47.19 42.16
CA LEU A 391 11.39 46.36 40.97
C LEU A 391 10.29 45.29 40.88
N GLY A 392 9.90 44.94 39.65
CA GLY A 392 8.96 43.86 39.40
C GLY A 392 9.49 42.51 39.88
N ARG A 393 8.60 41.57 40.19
CA ARG A 393 8.98 40.19 40.54
C ARG A 393 9.71 39.49 39.37
N PRO A 394 10.51 38.43 39.64
CA PRO A 394 10.98 37.53 38.60
C PRO A 394 9.83 36.92 37.79
N GLY A 395 10.11 36.63 36.51
CA GLY A 395 9.12 36.03 35.62
C GLY A 395 9.74 35.65 34.29
N ALA A 396 8.93 35.69 33.22
CA ALA A 396 9.38 35.35 31.88
C ALA A 396 8.85 36.36 30.86
N ARG A 397 9.67 36.66 29.85
CA ARG A 397 9.33 37.48 28.67
C ARG A 397 9.00 36.59 27.46
N PRO A 398 8.27 37.09 26.46
CA PRO A 398 8.08 36.37 25.20
C PRO A 398 9.40 36.10 24.48
N GLY A 399 9.59 34.87 24.04
CA GLY A 399 10.68 34.44 23.15
C GLY A 399 10.18 34.34 21.70
N ARG A 400 10.67 33.34 20.97
CA ARG A 400 10.24 33.02 19.60
C ARG A 400 8.77 32.59 19.56
N ALA A 401 8.05 33.09 18.56
CA ALA A 401 6.69 32.68 18.21
C ALA A 401 6.68 32.09 16.79
N GLN A 402 6.04 30.93 16.61
CA GLN A 402 5.91 30.22 15.34
C GLN A 402 4.46 29.79 15.14
N ALA A 403 4.03 29.67 13.89
CA ALA A 403 2.72 29.11 13.56
C ALA A 403 2.72 28.47 12.17
N CYS A 404 1.89 27.44 12.01
CA CYS A 404 1.43 26.94 10.73
C CYS A 404 -0.01 27.43 10.57
N LEU A 405 -0.25 28.28 9.57
CA LEU A 405 -1.51 29.01 9.39
C LEU A 405 -2.18 28.59 8.08
N ASP A 406 -3.26 27.82 8.17
CA ASP A 406 -4.06 27.41 7.01
C ASP A 406 -5.33 28.29 6.83
N LYS A 407 -6.11 28.04 5.78
CA LYS A 407 -7.35 28.78 5.47
C LYS A 407 -8.41 28.73 6.59
N THR A 408 -8.40 27.69 7.41
CA THR A 408 -9.36 27.48 8.50
C THR A 408 -8.92 28.12 9.82
N ALA A 409 -7.77 28.82 9.84
CA ALA A 409 -7.28 29.50 11.03
C ALA A 409 -8.37 30.43 11.63
N PRO A 410 -8.81 30.20 12.87
CA PRO A 410 -9.85 31.00 13.49
C PRO A 410 -9.34 32.41 13.79
N LYS A 411 -10.27 33.35 14.03
CA LYS A 411 -9.92 34.63 14.63
C LYS A 411 -9.52 34.42 16.09
N GLY A 412 -8.35 34.94 16.45
CA GLY A 412 -7.80 34.95 17.81
C GLY A 412 -8.46 35.98 18.72
N THR A 413 -7.85 36.20 19.90
CA THR A 413 -8.41 37.06 20.95
C THR A 413 -7.72 38.43 21.03
N PRO A 414 -8.46 39.50 21.43
CA PRO A 414 -7.87 40.82 21.65
C PRO A 414 -6.75 40.81 22.69
N ALA A 415 -5.76 41.69 22.54
CA ALA A 415 -4.67 41.81 23.51
C ALA A 415 -5.18 42.30 24.87
N GLN A 416 -4.71 41.67 25.95
CA GLN A 416 -5.18 41.97 27.31
C GLN A 416 -4.08 41.67 28.35
N GLY A 417 -4.38 42.00 29.61
CA GLY A 417 -3.54 41.65 30.76
C GLY A 417 -2.37 42.61 31.03
N ASP A 418 -1.67 42.33 32.12
CA ASP A 418 -0.41 42.96 32.47
C ASP A 418 0.73 42.09 31.92
N ILE A 419 1.53 42.64 31.00
CA ILE A 419 2.58 41.90 30.28
C ILE A 419 3.97 42.38 30.74
N PRO A 420 5.02 41.54 30.65
CA PRO A 420 6.39 41.93 30.97
C PRO A 420 6.78 43.21 30.25
N GLY A 421 7.34 44.16 31.00
CA GLY A 421 7.78 45.45 30.51
C GLY A 421 6.65 46.47 30.30
N TRP A 422 5.39 46.16 30.61
CA TRP A 422 4.29 47.11 30.40
C TRP A 422 4.44 48.38 31.24
N GLN A 423 4.81 48.22 32.53
CA GLN A 423 5.02 49.37 33.41
C GLN A 423 6.31 50.11 33.05
N ASP A 424 7.34 49.39 32.61
CA ASP A 424 8.58 49.97 32.09
C ASP A 424 8.32 50.86 30.87
N ALA A 425 7.47 50.40 29.93
CA ALA A 425 7.09 51.17 28.76
C ALA A 425 6.33 52.45 29.13
N GLU A 426 5.42 52.38 30.12
CA GLU A 426 4.73 53.56 30.65
C GLU A 426 5.69 54.55 31.33
N ASN A 427 6.66 54.05 32.09
CA ASN A 427 7.70 54.88 32.71
C ASN A 427 8.56 55.57 31.65
N PHE A 428 9.01 54.84 30.63
CA PHE A 428 9.78 55.40 29.52
C PHE A 428 8.99 56.50 28.79
N ARG A 429 7.72 56.25 28.48
CA ARG A 429 6.83 57.22 27.84
C ARG A 429 6.69 58.50 28.67
N LYS A 430 6.46 58.37 29.98
CA LYS A 430 6.34 59.51 30.91
C LYS A 430 7.66 60.29 31.04
N ALA A 431 8.79 59.59 31.19
CA ALA A 431 10.11 60.20 31.32
C ALA A 431 10.48 61.05 30.09
N ASN A 432 9.99 60.67 28.91
CA ASN A 432 10.20 61.40 27.65
C ASN A 432 9.07 62.41 27.33
N SER A 433 8.13 62.65 28.24
CA SER A 433 6.99 63.57 28.04
C SER A 433 6.14 63.27 26.80
N LEU A 434 5.98 61.98 26.45
CA LEU A 434 5.26 61.53 25.26
C LEU A 434 3.79 61.21 25.56
N THR A 435 2.88 61.65 24.68
CA THR A 435 1.43 61.37 24.77
C THR A 435 0.96 60.26 23.83
N ASN A 436 1.88 59.68 23.05
CA ASN A 436 1.59 58.62 22.08
C ASN A 436 1.13 57.33 22.77
N GLY A 437 0.22 56.60 22.11
CA GLY A 437 -0.32 55.35 22.64
C GLY A 437 0.71 54.22 22.64
N LEU A 438 0.70 53.43 23.71
CA LEU A 438 1.35 52.12 23.77
C LEU A 438 0.35 51.03 23.37
N ALA A 439 0.88 49.92 22.87
CA ALA A 439 0.12 48.75 22.49
C ALA A 439 0.77 47.48 23.02
N ARG A 440 -0.06 46.46 23.20
CA ARG A 440 0.38 45.09 23.43
C ARG A 440 0.45 44.42 22.06
N CYS A 441 1.63 44.42 21.45
CA CYS A 441 1.81 43.88 20.10
C CYS A 441 1.77 42.36 20.14
N HIS A 442 0.89 41.76 19.34
CA HIS A 442 0.87 40.33 19.07
C HIS A 442 2.13 39.89 18.31
N LEU A 443 2.73 38.75 18.69
CA LEU A 443 3.78 38.11 17.91
C LEU A 443 3.19 37.27 16.77
N ILE A 444 2.21 36.42 17.09
CA ILE A 444 1.29 35.84 16.10
C ILE A 444 0.03 36.70 16.08
N PRO A 445 -0.39 37.26 14.93
CA PRO A 445 -1.47 38.23 14.88
C PRO A 445 -2.82 37.60 15.19
N ASN A 446 -3.71 38.34 15.87
CA ASN A 446 -5.03 37.84 16.22
C ASN A 446 -5.93 37.56 15.00
N VAL A 447 -5.67 38.20 13.85
CA VAL A 447 -6.42 37.95 12.62
C VAL A 447 -6.16 36.55 12.05
N ALA A 448 -5.08 35.89 12.46
CA ALA A 448 -4.72 34.52 12.08
C ALA A 448 -4.66 33.57 13.29
N GLY A 449 -5.43 33.86 14.35
CA GLY A 449 -5.58 32.96 15.49
C GLY A 449 -4.74 33.26 16.72
N GLY A 450 -3.85 34.25 16.63
CA GLY A 450 -3.03 34.72 17.74
C GLY A 450 -3.85 35.11 18.98
N ARG A 451 -3.52 34.51 20.13
CA ARG A 451 -4.20 34.81 21.39
C ARG A 451 -3.59 36.02 22.07
N GLY A 452 -4.43 36.87 22.64
CA GLY A 452 -4.03 38.02 23.47
C GLY A 452 -3.57 37.61 24.87
N ILE A 453 -2.56 36.75 24.95
CA ILE A 453 -1.99 36.25 26.21
C ILE A 453 -0.52 36.66 26.33
N GLN A 454 -0.03 36.73 27.57
CA GLN A 454 1.29 37.27 27.89
C GLN A 454 2.44 36.73 27.02
N VAL A 455 2.45 35.43 26.74
CA VAL A 455 3.52 34.77 25.96
C VAL A 455 3.54 35.14 24.47
N ASN A 456 2.48 35.76 23.98
CA ASN A 456 2.33 36.19 22.58
C ASN A 456 2.30 37.72 22.47
N LEU A 457 2.61 38.47 23.53
CA LEU A 457 2.47 39.92 23.59
C LEU A 457 3.72 40.61 24.09
N VAL A 458 4.22 41.60 23.35
CA VAL A 458 5.31 42.50 23.77
C VAL A 458 4.83 43.95 23.88
N PRO A 459 5.35 44.75 24.83
CA PRO A 459 5.08 46.19 24.87
C PRO A 459 5.66 46.87 23.63
N CYS A 460 4.89 47.76 23.03
CA CYS A 460 5.31 48.44 21.82
C CYS A 460 4.60 49.79 21.61
N TRP A 461 5.09 50.58 20.67
CA TRP A 461 4.36 51.77 20.22
C TRP A 461 3.15 51.38 19.37
N GLN A 462 1.99 51.97 19.68
CA GLN A 462 0.78 51.81 18.87
C GLN A 462 1.02 52.32 17.43
N LEU A 463 1.65 53.49 17.29
CA LEU A 463 2.06 54.05 16.00
C LEU A 463 3.59 53.97 15.91
N GLY A 464 4.10 53.00 15.16
CA GLY A 464 5.49 52.55 15.18
C GLY A 464 5.56 51.06 14.86
N MET A 465 5.89 50.24 15.86
CA MET A 465 5.99 48.78 15.68
C MET A 465 4.64 48.11 15.43
N ASN A 466 3.57 48.50 16.15
CA ASN A 466 2.25 47.87 15.96
C ASN A 466 1.66 48.25 14.59
N THR A 467 1.32 49.53 14.42
CA THR A 467 0.74 50.08 13.19
C THR A 467 1.61 51.17 12.56
N GLY A 468 1.50 51.35 11.25
CA GLY A 468 2.34 52.24 10.46
C GLY A 468 2.80 51.54 9.18
N THR A 469 3.76 52.12 8.47
CA THR A 469 4.32 51.51 7.25
C THR A 469 5.80 51.85 7.09
N PRO A 470 6.72 50.86 7.12
CA PRO A 470 6.49 49.47 7.53
C PRO A 470 6.24 49.34 9.05
N SER A 471 5.42 48.39 9.47
CA SER A 471 5.19 47.96 10.86
C SER A 471 4.87 46.46 10.90
N MET A 472 4.65 45.84 12.06
CA MET A 472 4.20 44.45 12.13
C MET A 472 2.92 44.24 11.32
N ARG A 473 1.95 45.16 11.45
CA ARG A 473 0.70 45.14 10.67
C ARG A 473 0.90 45.08 9.15
N THR A 474 1.99 45.65 8.62
CA THR A 474 2.30 45.59 7.17
C THR A 474 2.45 44.15 6.70
N TYR A 475 3.19 43.33 7.46
CA TYR A 475 3.47 41.93 7.11
C TYR A 475 2.34 40.99 7.53
N GLU A 476 1.66 41.30 8.65
CA GLU A 476 0.46 40.57 9.07
C GLU A 476 -0.66 40.68 8.04
N THR A 477 -0.82 41.84 7.39
CA THR A 477 -1.80 42.01 6.31
C THR A 477 -1.49 41.11 5.11
N MET A 478 -0.22 40.89 4.75
CA MET A 478 0.13 39.95 3.67
C MET A 478 -0.33 38.52 3.98
N ALA A 479 -0.10 38.05 5.21
CA ALA A 479 -0.56 36.72 5.63
C ALA A 479 -2.09 36.66 5.73
N GLN A 480 -2.72 37.72 6.25
CA GLN A 480 -4.17 37.80 6.36
C GLN A 480 -4.85 37.74 4.98
N ASP A 481 -4.38 38.53 4.02
CA ASP A 481 -4.97 38.62 2.68
C ASP A 481 -4.87 37.27 1.96
N LEU A 482 -3.76 36.55 2.14
CA LEU A 482 -3.57 35.23 1.54
C LEU A 482 -4.46 34.15 2.18
N ILE A 483 -4.52 34.09 3.53
CA ILE A 483 -5.39 33.15 4.26
C ILE A 483 -6.87 33.40 3.92
N GLN A 484 -7.25 34.67 3.74
CA GLN A 484 -8.62 35.09 3.44
C GLN A 484 -8.94 35.14 1.94
N SER A 485 -8.02 34.70 1.07
CA SER A 485 -8.26 34.68 -0.37
C SER A 485 -9.33 33.64 -0.73
N ASP A 486 -10.36 34.09 -1.44
CA ASP A 486 -11.39 33.24 -2.03
C ASP A 486 -10.89 32.54 -3.31
N ASP A 487 -9.68 32.85 -3.80
CA ASP A 487 -9.06 32.22 -4.96
C ASP A 487 -8.15 31.05 -4.52
N ASP A 488 -8.62 29.83 -4.71
CA ASP A 488 -7.86 28.61 -4.39
C ASP A 488 -6.59 28.43 -5.23
N SER A 489 -6.40 29.21 -6.30
CA SER A 489 -5.15 29.23 -7.06
C SER A 489 -4.08 30.12 -6.42
N GLU A 490 -4.46 31.09 -5.59
CA GLU A 490 -3.53 31.93 -4.84
C GLU A 490 -3.06 31.25 -3.55
N PHE A 491 -3.96 30.53 -2.88
CA PHE A 491 -3.73 29.76 -1.67
C PHE A 491 -4.76 28.64 -1.64
N GLY A 492 -4.35 27.38 -1.69
CA GLY A 492 -5.27 26.23 -1.73
C GLY A 492 -5.85 25.87 -0.35
N PRO A 493 -6.84 24.95 -0.31
CA PRO A 493 -7.39 24.45 0.95
C PRO A 493 -6.37 23.66 1.79
N ASP A 494 -5.37 23.07 1.14
CA ASP A 494 -4.32 22.27 1.77
C ASP A 494 -2.96 23.01 1.82
N ASP A 495 -2.94 24.30 1.47
CA ASP A 495 -1.76 25.16 1.64
C ASP A 495 -1.70 25.75 3.06
N ALA A 496 -0.51 26.11 3.54
CA ALA A 496 -0.32 26.77 4.83
C ALA A 496 0.79 27.83 4.78
N ILE A 497 0.74 28.80 5.68
CA ILE A 497 1.83 29.77 5.89
C ILE A 497 2.62 29.34 7.13
N PHE A 498 3.90 29.05 6.94
CA PHE A 498 4.84 28.95 8.05
C PHE A 498 5.28 30.36 8.45
N TYR A 499 4.84 30.82 9.61
CA TYR A 499 5.00 32.20 10.09
C TYR A 499 5.85 32.24 11.37
N GLN A 500 6.85 33.12 11.42
CA GLN A 500 7.73 33.24 12.59
C GLN A 500 8.00 34.69 12.97
N VAL A 501 7.97 34.98 14.27
CA VAL A 501 8.38 36.25 14.88
C VAL A 501 9.31 36.01 16.05
N THR A 502 10.40 36.77 16.12
CA THR A 502 11.40 36.70 17.19
C THR A 502 11.67 38.10 17.73
N PRO A 503 11.26 38.39 18.98
CA PRO A 503 11.66 39.63 19.66
C PRO A 503 13.17 39.74 19.79
N VAL A 504 13.71 40.94 19.59
CA VAL A 504 15.13 41.25 19.74
C VAL A 504 15.28 42.13 20.97
N TYR A 505 16.03 41.65 21.96
CA TYR A 505 16.29 42.31 23.23
C TYR A 505 17.73 42.85 23.28
N ASN A 506 18.00 43.86 24.11
CA ASN A 506 19.35 44.40 24.27
C ASN A 506 20.25 43.41 25.02
N ASP A 507 19.71 42.82 26.08
CA ASP A 507 20.41 41.89 26.95
C ASP A 507 19.44 40.86 27.58
N ASP A 508 19.97 40.02 28.46
CA ASP A 508 19.25 38.98 29.18
C ASP A 508 18.31 39.53 30.27
N THR A 509 18.43 40.80 30.63
CA THR A 509 17.56 41.48 31.60
C THR A 509 16.41 42.25 30.96
N SER A 510 16.50 42.60 29.67
CA SER A 510 15.47 43.37 28.96
C SER A 510 14.08 42.71 29.05
N THR A 511 13.05 43.52 29.20
CA THR A 511 11.65 43.06 29.21
C THR A 511 10.87 43.58 28.01
N ILE A 512 11.40 44.61 27.35
CA ILE A 512 10.83 45.21 26.14
C ILE A 512 11.84 45.02 25.01
N PRO A 513 11.42 44.48 23.85
CA PRO A 513 12.34 44.32 22.73
C PRO A 513 12.63 45.66 22.06
N VAL A 514 13.85 45.82 21.53
CA VAL A 514 14.23 46.93 20.65
C VAL A 514 13.60 46.85 19.26
N GLY A 515 13.06 45.69 18.92
CA GLY A 515 12.34 45.41 17.68
C GLY A 515 12.01 43.93 17.58
N VAL A 516 11.37 43.54 16.48
CA VAL A 516 11.10 42.14 16.17
C VAL A 516 11.67 41.80 14.81
N THR A 517 12.14 40.56 14.67
CA THR A 517 12.47 39.96 13.39
C THR A 517 11.30 39.07 12.97
N MET A 518 10.81 39.22 11.74
CA MET A 518 9.66 38.47 11.21
C MET A 518 10.04 37.80 9.89
N ASN A 519 9.54 36.59 9.64
CA ASN A 519 9.60 35.95 8.32
C ASN A 519 8.37 35.06 8.11
N ALA A 520 8.00 34.84 6.85
CA ALA A 520 6.96 33.88 6.49
C ALA A 520 7.18 33.26 5.11
N ASN A 521 6.84 31.97 4.99
CA ASN A 521 6.79 31.25 3.73
C ASN A 521 5.41 30.63 3.53
N VAL A 522 4.94 30.60 2.29
CA VAL A 522 3.81 29.79 1.84
C VAL A 522 4.35 28.40 1.52
N GLU A 523 3.81 27.40 2.18
CA GLU A 523 4.09 26.00 1.92
C GLU A 523 2.88 25.40 1.19
N ARG A 524 3.12 24.95 -0.04
CA ARG A 524 2.09 24.44 -0.95
C ARG A 524 1.83 22.96 -0.71
N ALA A 525 0.61 22.52 -0.97
CA ALA A 525 0.22 21.11 -0.97
C ALA A 525 1.09 20.23 -1.88
N ASN A 526 1.63 20.80 -2.96
CA ASN A 526 2.52 20.12 -3.89
C ASN A 526 4.00 20.05 -3.42
N GLY A 527 4.31 20.52 -2.20
CA GLY A 527 5.65 20.56 -1.62
C GLY A 527 6.49 21.78 -1.99
N THR A 528 5.97 22.71 -2.79
CA THR A 528 6.68 23.96 -3.14
C THR A 528 6.67 24.93 -1.97
N ILE A 529 7.77 25.67 -1.78
CA ILE A 529 7.89 26.70 -0.76
C ILE A 529 8.14 28.05 -1.44
N GLU A 530 7.29 29.02 -1.18
CA GLU A 530 7.37 30.39 -1.70
C GLU A 530 7.55 31.37 -0.54
N GLN A 531 8.47 32.33 -0.68
CA GLN A 531 8.64 33.35 0.36
C GLN A 531 7.50 34.37 0.30
N LEU A 532 6.73 34.50 1.38
CA LEU A 532 5.70 35.54 1.50
C LEU A 532 6.33 36.89 1.83
N PHE A 533 7.22 36.91 2.82
CA PHE A 533 8.12 38.03 3.06
C PHE A 533 9.43 37.55 3.69
N SER A 534 10.51 38.24 3.32
CA SER A 534 11.87 37.93 3.78
C SER A 534 12.06 38.21 5.28
N ASN A 535 13.26 37.93 5.80
CA ASN A 535 13.62 38.22 7.18
C ASN A 535 13.65 39.73 7.45
N VAL A 536 12.52 40.30 7.87
CA VAL A 536 12.33 41.73 8.07
C VAL A 536 12.49 42.11 9.54
N TYR A 537 13.12 43.26 9.79
CA TYR A 537 13.28 43.81 11.13
C TYR A 537 12.38 45.03 11.32
N VAL A 538 11.52 44.99 12.34
CA VAL A 538 10.62 46.08 12.70
C VAL A 538 11.07 46.67 14.03
N THR A 539 11.59 47.89 14.01
CA THR A 539 12.06 48.57 15.22
C THR A 539 10.92 48.93 16.17
N ASN A 540 11.16 48.86 17.47
CA ASN A 540 10.23 49.32 18.50
C ASN A 540 10.35 50.83 18.79
N THR A 541 10.40 51.64 17.72
CA THR A 541 10.55 53.10 17.80
C THR A 541 9.21 53.81 17.60
N LEU A 542 9.13 55.06 18.08
CA LEU A 542 7.92 55.85 17.92
C LEU A 542 7.84 56.33 16.47
N LYS A 543 6.83 55.84 15.74
CA LYS A 543 6.76 55.96 14.27
C LYS A 543 8.05 55.40 13.63
N ASN A 544 8.28 55.67 12.35
CA ASN A 544 9.49 55.24 11.65
C ASN A 544 10.61 56.28 11.71
N THR A 545 10.76 56.92 12.87
CA THR A 545 11.73 58.02 13.06
C THR A 545 13.08 57.56 13.59
N GLY A 546 13.17 56.32 14.09
CA GLY A 546 14.37 55.81 14.75
C GLY A 546 14.58 56.37 16.17
N LEU A 547 13.72 57.28 16.62
CA LEU A 547 13.78 57.88 17.95
C LEU A 547 12.83 57.18 18.93
N TYR A 548 13.13 57.30 20.22
CA TYR A 548 12.30 56.78 21.31
C TYR A 548 12.05 55.26 21.20
N ASN A 549 13.11 54.47 21.02
CA ASN A 549 13.01 53.02 21.10
C ASN A 549 12.56 52.61 22.52
N LEU A 550 11.50 51.80 22.63
CA LEU A 550 11.00 51.31 23.92
C LEU A 550 11.85 50.20 24.54
N GLY A 551 12.72 49.56 23.75
CA GLY A 551 13.56 48.48 24.23
C GLY A 551 14.48 48.94 25.36
N ASN A 552 14.55 48.13 26.41
CA ASN A 552 15.24 48.47 27.67
C ASN A 552 16.35 47.49 28.04
#